data_AF-A0A2C9LWU0-F1
#
_entry.id   AF-A0A2C9LWU0-F1
#
_cell.length_a   1.000
_cell.length_b   1.000
_cell.length_c   1.000
_cell.angle_alpha   90.00
_cell.angle_beta   90.00
_cell.angle_gamma   90.00
#
_symmetry.space_group_name_H-M   'P 1'
#
loop_
_entity.id
_entity.type
_entity.pdbx_description
1 polymer ?
#
loop_
_entity_poly.entity_id
_entity_poly.type
_entity_poly.pdbx_seq_one_letter_code
_entity_poly.pdbx_strand_id
1 'polypeptide(L)'
;PELDLQSVIDSLIQQQRKLCTYQCLTNEEKNSVKALKNQVENVTNLLFHPPLIYNNKKYVISKFPYQSSEEAMTYCTAFGGYLAEVNDNKEYTALQNFVLNTPAVDIVLIAGSDAIAEGTWRFQRTGGPVPILDWIPGQPDNLGDEDCLNLWKNYGGKMNDLPCGFRSSEDRFMCELPK
;
A
#
# COMPACT_ATOMS: atom_id res chain seq x y z
N PRO A 1 22.66 7.50 -11.29
CA PRO A 1 22.70 7.64 -9.83
C PRO A 1 21.48 6.92 -9.24
N GLU A 2 21.71 5.74 -8.67
CA GLU A 2 20.71 5.01 -7.91
C GLU A 2 20.17 5.95 -6.83
N LEU A 3 18.86 6.19 -6.82
CA LEU A 3 18.24 6.96 -5.74
C LEU A 3 18.43 6.12 -4.47
N ASP A 4 19.19 6.63 -3.51
CA ASP A 4 19.33 6.01 -2.20
C ASP A 4 17.99 6.15 -1.46
N LEU A 5 17.11 5.20 -1.74
CA LEU A 5 15.73 5.20 -1.29
C LEU A 5 15.67 5.04 0.23
N GLN A 6 16.66 4.39 0.84
CA GLN A 6 16.72 4.18 2.28
C GLN A 6 16.94 5.49 3.05
N SER A 7 17.85 6.35 2.60
CA SER A 7 18.05 7.66 3.25
C SER A 7 16.85 8.60 3.07
N VAL A 8 16.13 8.48 1.96
CA VAL A 8 14.86 9.20 1.74
C VAL A 8 13.79 8.71 2.73
N ILE A 9 13.67 7.39 2.92
CA ILE A 9 12.74 6.77 3.87
C ILE A 9 13.02 7.21 5.32
N ASP A 10 14.28 7.14 5.76
CA ASP A 10 14.69 7.54 7.11
C ASP A 10 14.39 9.02 7.38
N SER A 11 14.59 9.87 6.37
CA SER A 11 14.26 11.28 6.41
C SER A 11 12.76 11.53 6.57
N LEU A 12 11.91 10.76 5.86
CA LEU A 12 10.45 10.87 5.97
C LEU A 12 9.93 10.47 7.36
N ILE A 13 10.45 9.38 7.92
CA ILE A 13 10.08 8.89 9.26
C ILE A 13 10.42 9.93 10.35
N GLN A 14 11.59 10.57 10.26
CA GLN A 14 11.99 11.61 11.20
C GLN A 14 11.08 12.84 11.12
N GLN A 15 10.65 13.21 9.91
CA GLN A 15 9.76 14.34 9.69
C GLN A 15 8.34 14.08 10.20
N GLN A 16 7.85 12.84 10.09
CA GLN A 16 6.52 12.47 10.53
C GLN A 16 6.35 12.53 12.06
N ARG A 17 7.41 12.27 12.84
CA ARG A 17 7.40 12.39 14.31
C ARG A 17 7.21 13.83 14.83
N LYS A 18 7.41 14.86 13.99
CA LYS A 18 7.22 16.28 14.36
C LYS A 18 5.74 16.76 14.26
N LEU A 19 4.81 15.88 13.90
CA LEU A 19 3.39 16.28 13.72
C LEU A 19 2.62 16.49 15.03
N CYS A 20 3.12 16.04 16.19
CA CYS A 20 2.50 16.31 17.50
C CYS A 20 2.68 17.78 17.98
N THR A 21 3.57 18.57 17.36
CA THR A 21 3.97 19.91 17.84
C THR A 21 3.43 21.10 17.05
N TYR A 22 2.62 20.90 16.00
CA TYR A 22 2.22 21.99 15.07
C TYR A 22 1.56 23.22 15.73
N GLN A 23 0.78 23.02 16.81
CA GLN A 23 0.13 24.10 17.55
C GLN A 23 1.11 24.93 18.39
N CYS A 24 2.27 24.39 18.75
CA CYS A 24 3.29 25.03 19.60
C CYS A 24 4.40 25.76 18.82
N LEU A 25 4.35 25.73 17.48
CA LEU A 25 5.43 26.26 16.63
C LEU A 25 5.38 27.79 16.49
N THR A 26 6.55 28.42 16.41
CA THR A 26 6.73 29.80 15.95
C THR A 26 6.28 29.96 14.49
N ASN A 27 6.05 31.19 14.02
CA ASN A 27 5.62 31.43 12.65
C ASN A 27 6.65 30.97 11.60
N GLU A 28 7.94 31.08 11.91
CA GLU A 28 9.03 30.60 11.04
C GLU A 28 9.02 29.06 10.94
N GLU A 29 8.89 28.37 12.06
CA GLU A 29 8.77 26.91 12.10
C GLU A 29 7.51 26.42 11.37
N LYS A 30 6.38 27.13 11.50
CA LYS A 30 5.14 26.84 10.75
C LYS A 30 5.35 26.95 9.23
N ASN A 31 6.11 27.95 8.77
CA ASN A 31 6.43 28.13 7.36
C ASN A 31 7.33 27.01 6.84
N SER A 32 8.36 26.62 7.60
CA SER A 32 9.23 25.49 7.27
C SER A 32 8.46 24.17 7.20
N VAL A 33 7.55 23.93 8.15
CA VAL A 33 6.66 22.75 8.12
C VAL A 33 5.73 22.78 6.91
N LYS A 34 5.18 23.94 6.55
CA LYS A 34 4.35 24.07 5.34
C LYS A 34 5.14 23.77 4.06
N ALA A 35 6.35 24.30 3.94
CA ALA A 35 7.23 24.02 2.80
C ALA A 35 7.55 22.52 2.70
N LEU A 36 7.85 21.89 3.84
CA LEU A 36 8.13 20.46 3.92
C LEU A 36 6.91 19.62 3.53
N LYS A 37 5.71 19.98 4.01
CA LYS A 37 4.46 19.30 3.62
C LYS A 37 4.24 19.36 2.11
N ASN A 38 4.49 20.50 1.48
CA ASN A 38 4.39 20.63 0.02
C ASN A 38 5.42 19.74 -0.71
N GLN A 39 6.64 19.62 -0.18
CA GLN A 39 7.65 18.72 -0.74
C GLN A 39 7.22 17.26 -0.63
N VAL A 40 6.73 16.83 0.54
CA VAL A 40 6.20 15.48 0.75
C VAL A 40 5.02 15.20 -0.17
N GLU A 41 4.12 16.16 -0.38
CA GLU A 41 3.00 16.02 -1.29
C GLU A 41 3.45 15.88 -2.75
N ASN A 42 4.44 16.66 -3.19
CA ASN A 42 5.02 16.53 -4.52
C ASN A 42 5.67 15.16 -4.74
N VAL A 43 6.44 14.67 -3.76
CA VAL A 43 7.04 13.33 -3.81
C VAL A 43 5.96 12.25 -3.85
N THR A 44 4.93 12.38 -3.02
CA THR A 44 3.78 11.46 -3.01
C THR A 44 3.10 11.42 -4.38
N ASN A 45 2.87 12.58 -5.00
CA ASN A 45 2.25 12.67 -6.33
C ASN A 45 3.13 12.10 -7.45
N LEU A 46 4.45 12.09 -7.28
CA LEU A 46 5.37 11.44 -8.23
C LEU A 46 5.34 9.92 -8.10
N LEU A 47 5.25 9.41 -6.86
CA LEU A 47 5.36 7.98 -6.56
C LEU A 47 4.03 7.23 -6.65
N PHE A 48 2.92 7.91 -6.41
CA PHE A 48 1.60 7.31 -6.32
C PHE A 48 0.59 7.95 -7.28
N HIS A 49 -0.42 7.18 -7.64
CA HIS A 49 -1.61 7.68 -8.31
C HIS A 49 -2.43 8.58 -7.38
N PRO A 50 -3.33 9.44 -7.93
CA PRO A 50 -4.23 10.25 -7.10
C PRO A 50 -4.95 9.38 -6.06
N PRO A 51 -4.95 9.79 -4.78
CA PRO A 51 -5.41 8.91 -3.70
C PRO A 51 -6.93 8.72 -3.73
N LEU A 52 -7.37 7.54 -3.30
CA LEU A 52 -8.74 7.33 -2.84
C LEU A 52 -8.86 7.76 -1.38
N ILE A 53 -9.88 8.56 -1.05
CA ILE A 53 -10.27 8.82 0.34
C ILE A 53 -11.55 8.06 0.63
N TYR A 54 -11.49 7.14 1.59
CA TYR A 54 -12.62 6.32 1.99
C TYR A 54 -12.64 6.14 3.51
N ASN A 55 -13.79 6.37 4.14
CA ASN A 55 -13.99 6.25 5.59
C ASN A 55 -12.87 6.88 6.45
N ASN A 56 -12.49 8.12 6.12
CA ASN A 56 -11.41 8.87 6.77
C ASN A 56 -10.00 8.27 6.66
N LYS A 57 -9.82 7.19 5.89
CA LYS A 57 -8.52 6.63 5.50
C LYS A 57 -8.15 7.12 4.10
N LYS A 58 -6.85 7.08 3.78
CA LYS A 58 -6.31 7.42 2.47
C LYS A 58 -5.65 6.19 1.88
N TYR A 59 -5.97 5.85 0.64
CA TYR A 59 -5.35 4.75 -0.10
C TYR A 59 -4.62 5.30 -1.31
N VAL A 60 -3.44 4.76 -1.56
CA VAL A 60 -2.58 5.12 -2.69
C VAL A 60 -2.10 3.86 -3.39
N ILE A 61 -2.10 3.88 -4.72
CA ILE A 61 -1.49 2.81 -5.55
C ILE A 61 -0.18 3.35 -6.10
N SER A 62 0.90 2.56 -6.00
CA SER A 62 2.21 2.93 -6.53
C SER A 62 2.17 3.12 -8.05
N LYS A 63 3.04 3.99 -8.57
CA LYS A 63 3.31 4.14 -10.01
C LYS A 63 4.48 3.28 -10.50
N PHE A 64 5.17 2.63 -9.56
CA PHE A 64 6.39 1.87 -9.77
C PHE A 64 6.23 0.46 -9.18
N PRO A 65 6.98 -0.52 -9.70
CA PRO A 65 6.89 -1.91 -9.24
C PRO A 65 7.58 -2.15 -7.91
N TYR A 66 7.43 -3.36 -7.40
CA TYR A 66 8.12 -3.90 -6.23
C TYR A 66 8.73 -5.26 -6.59
N GLN A 67 9.70 -5.72 -5.82
CA GLN A 67 10.40 -7.00 -5.99
C GLN A 67 9.97 -8.06 -4.97
N SER A 68 9.44 -7.63 -3.83
CA SER A 68 8.83 -8.52 -2.85
C SER A 68 7.77 -7.83 -1.99
N SER A 69 6.94 -8.62 -1.32
CA SER A 69 5.92 -8.12 -0.39
C SER A 69 6.54 -7.30 0.76
N GLU A 70 7.73 -7.68 1.22
CA GLU A 70 8.49 -6.97 2.26
C GLU A 70 8.97 -5.60 1.78
N GLU A 71 9.37 -5.49 0.52
CA GLU A 71 9.75 -4.21 -0.08
C GLU A 71 8.52 -3.28 -0.18
N ALA A 72 7.38 -3.80 -0.64
CA ALA A 72 6.13 -3.05 -0.69
C ALA A 72 5.65 -2.60 0.70
N MET A 73 5.77 -3.46 1.72
CA MET A 73 5.51 -3.10 3.13
C MET A 73 6.45 -1.98 3.61
N THR A 74 7.72 -2.04 3.23
CA THR A 74 8.71 -1.00 3.56
C THR A 74 8.33 0.34 2.93
N TYR A 75 7.90 0.34 1.66
CA TYR A 75 7.40 1.55 1.01
C TYR A 75 6.20 2.14 1.72
N CYS A 76 5.18 1.35 2.04
CA CYS A 76 4.02 1.87 2.76
C CYS A 76 4.39 2.43 4.14
N THR A 77 5.29 1.75 4.86
CA THR A 77 5.79 2.19 6.17
C THR A 77 6.54 3.52 6.09
N ALA A 78 7.29 3.77 5.00
CA ALA A 78 8.02 5.01 4.79
C ALA A 78 7.10 6.25 4.68
N PHE A 79 5.87 6.07 4.20
CA PHE A 79 4.84 7.11 4.15
C PHE A 79 3.92 7.07 5.39
N GLY A 80 4.32 6.32 6.42
CA GLY A 80 3.63 6.16 7.70
C GLY A 80 2.33 5.39 7.65
N GLY A 81 2.17 4.53 6.64
CA GLY A 81 1.06 3.59 6.53
C GLY A 81 1.53 2.14 6.53
N TYR A 82 0.73 1.28 5.90
CA TYR A 82 0.98 -0.15 5.73
C TYR A 82 0.31 -0.63 4.42
N LEU A 83 0.62 -1.84 3.96
CA LEU A 83 -0.13 -2.44 2.85
C LEU A 83 -1.62 -2.44 3.18
N ALA A 84 -2.47 -2.12 2.19
CA ALA A 84 -3.89 -1.92 2.46
C ALA A 84 -4.56 -3.17 3.07
N GLU A 85 -5.13 -3.03 4.26
CA GLU A 85 -5.85 -4.10 4.97
C GLU A 85 -7.35 -3.95 4.70
N VAL A 86 -7.98 -4.95 4.07
CA VAL A 86 -9.40 -4.91 3.71
C VAL A 86 -10.24 -5.50 4.84
N ASN A 87 -10.88 -4.64 5.64
CA ASN A 87 -11.56 -5.00 6.87
C ASN A 87 -13.05 -5.32 6.67
N ASP A 88 -13.67 -4.76 5.63
CA ASP A 88 -15.09 -4.99 5.34
C ASP A 88 -15.43 -4.94 3.84
N ASN A 89 -16.63 -5.42 3.50
CA ASN A 89 -17.11 -5.50 2.11
C ASN A 89 -17.23 -4.13 1.42
N LYS A 90 -17.56 -3.06 2.16
CA LYS A 90 -17.71 -1.73 1.54
C LYS A 90 -16.34 -1.12 1.23
N GLU A 91 -15.38 -1.31 2.14
CA GLU A 91 -13.96 -0.99 1.91
C GLU A 91 -13.45 -1.79 0.70
N TYR A 92 -13.68 -3.10 0.66
CA TYR A 92 -13.32 -3.95 -0.47
C TYR A 92 -13.85 -3.39 -1.80
N THR A 93 -15.15 -3.14 -1.92
CA THR A 93 -15.74 -2.57 -3.15
C THR A 93 -15.14 -1.21 -3.52
N ALA A 94 -14.80 -0.37 -2.54
CA ALA A 94 -14.15 0.92 -2.81
C ALA A 94 -12.74 0.72 -3.39
N LEU A 95 -11.95 -0.21 -2.83
CA LEU A 95 -10.60 -0.52 -3.30
C LEU A 95 -10.60 -1.25 -4.65
N GLN A 96 -11.55 -2.16 -4.89
CA GLN A 96 -11.76 -2.77 -6.21
C GLN A 96 -12.00 -1.70 -7.29
N ASN A 97 -12.94 -0.79 -7.03
CA ASN A 97 -13.21 0.32 -7.94
C ASN A 97 -11.99 1.22 -8.12
N PHE A 98 -11.19 1.42 -7.07
CA PHE A 98 -9.96 2.20 -7.18
C PHE A 98 -8.96 1.55 -8.14
N VAL A 99 -8.72 0.24 -8.02
CA VAL A 99 -7.87 -0.52 -8.97
C VAL A 99 -8.43 -0.45 -10.39
N LEU A 100 -9.73 -0.67 -10.57
CA LEU A 100 -10.40 -0.65 -11.88
C LEU A 100 -10.26 0.70 -12.60
N ASN A 101 -10.32 1.81 -11.86
CA ASN A 101 -10.24 3.16 -12.41
C ASN A 101 -8.81 3.73 -12.47
N THR A 102 -7.81 3.02 -11.92
CA THR A 102 -6.41 3.48 -11.97
C THR A 102 -5.76 3.03 -13.29
N PRO A 103 -5.22 3.96 -14.10
CA PRO A 103 -4.61 3.63 -15.38
C PRO A 103 -3.22 2.98 -15.21
N ALA A 104 -2.83 2.14 -16.17
CA ALA A 104 -1.51 1.47 -16.20
C ALA A 104 -1.21 0.61 -14.95
N VAL A 105 -2.23 -0.08 -14.46
CA VAL A 105 -2.17 -1.02 -13.34
C VAL A 105 -2.99 -2.25 -13.72
N ASP A 106 -2.49 -3.45 -13.41
CA ASP A 106 -3.25 -4.72 -13.53
C ASP A 106 -3.31 -5.47 -12.20
N ILE A 107 -2.17 -5.91 -11.70
CA ILE A 107 -2.04 -6.60 -10.40
C ILE A 107 -1.66 -5.58 -9.32
N VAL A 108 -2.39 -5.58 -8.20
CA VAL A 108 -2.13 -4.71 -7.06
C VAL A 108 -2.02 -5.50 -5.77
N LEU A 109 -0.81 -5.61 -5.23
CA LEU A 109 -0.56 -6.21 -3.92
C LEU A 109 -1.28 -5.44 -2.81
N ILE A 110 -1.95 -6.17 -1.93
CA ILE A 110 -2.60 -5.68 -0.71
C ILE A 110 -2.12 -6.52 0.49
N ALA A 111 -2.55 -6.18 1.71
CA ALA A 111 -2.23 -6.98 2.88
C ALA A 111 -3.04 -8.28 2.90
N GLY A 112 -2.36 -9.38 3.21
CA GLY A 112 -2.87 -10.74 3.26
C GLY A 112 -1.76 -11.72 2.91
N SER A 113 -1.54 -12.69 3.80
CA SER A 113 -0.61 -13.80 3.57
C SER A 113 -1.02 -15.03 4.37
N ASP A 114 -0.78 -16.21 3.81
CA ASP A 114 -0.97 -17.51 4.45
C ASP A 114 0.33 -18.33 4.58
N ALA A 115 1.50 -17.71 4.40
CA ALA A 115 2.84 -18.32 4.56
C ALA A 115 3.07 -19.06 5.90
N ILE A 116 2.33 -18.68 6.95
CA ILE A 116 2.41 -19.34 8.26
C ILE A 116 1.65 -20.68 8.26
N ALA A 117 0.51 -20.73 7.57
CA ALA A 117 -0.37 -21.88 7.50
C ALA A 117 -1.25 -21.78 6.25
N GLU A 118 -0.90 -22.56 5.24
CA GLU A 118 -1.59 -22.67 3.95
C GLU A 118 -3.12 -22.62 4.07
N GLY A 119 -3.76 -21.76 3.28
CA GLY A 119 -5.21 -21.56 3.29
C GLY A 119 -5.73 -20.74 4.48
N THR A 120 -4.87 -20.29 5.39
CA THR A 120 -5.22 -19.43 6.53
C THR A 120 -4.65 -18.02 6.37
N TRP A 121 -5.40 -17.20 5.62
CA TRP A 121 -5.01 -15.83 5.29
C TRP A 121 -5.07 -14.89 6.50
N ARG A 122 -3.95 -14.21 6.76
CA ARG A 122 -3.79 -13.23 7.84
C ARG A 122 -3.13 -11.95 7.35
N PHE A 123 -3.46 -10.83 7.97
CA PHE A 123 -2.74 -9.59 7.72
C PHE A 123 -1.32 -9.68 8.29
N GLN A 124 -0.30 -9.39 7.47
CA GLN A 124 1.10 -9.51 7.87
C GLN A 124 1.45 -8.66 9.10
N ARG A 125 0.82 -7.48 9.24
CA ARG A 125 1.13 -6.53 10.31
C ARG A 125 0.50 -6.88 11.67
N THR A 126 -0.76 -7.31 11.67
CA THR A 126 -1.52 -7.56 12.91
C THR A 126 -1.60 -9.04 13.28
N GLY A 127 -1.36 -9.93 12.31
CA GLY A 127 -1.63 -11.36 12.44
C GLY A 127 -3.13 -11.70 12.51
N GLY A 128 -4.02 -10.70 12.43
CA GLY A 128 -5.47 -10.90 12.40
C GLY A 128 -5.92 -11.62 11.13
N PRO A 129 -7.06 -12.34 11.15
CA PRO A 129 -7.58 -13.01 9.96
C PRO A 129 -7.98 -11.98 8.90
N VAL A 130 -7.76 -12.33 7.63
CA VAL A 130 -8.33 -11.56 6.50
C VAL A 130 -9.83 -11.86 6.43
N PRO A 131 -10.72 -10.88 6.66
CA PRO A 131 -12.15 -11.15 6.81
C PRO A 131 -12.88 -11.32 5.46
N ILE A 132 -12.31 -10.80 4.38
CA ILE A 132 -12.89 -10.83 3.03
C ILE A 132 -11.93 -11.55 2.10
N LEU A 133 -12.38 -12.64 1.49
CA LEU A 133 -11.67 -13.37 0.46
C LEU A 133 -12.63 -13.62 -0.71
N ASP A 134 -12.57 -12.78 -1.74
CA ASP A 134 -13.40 -12.87 -2.96
C ASP A 134 -12.51 -13.20 -4.16
N TRP A 135 -12.12 -14.47 -4.21
CA TRP A 135 -11.21 -15.02 -5.20
C TRP A 135 -11.77 -14.97 -6.62
N ILE A 136 -10.87 -14.86 -7.59
CA ILE A 136 -11.17 -15.19 -8.99
C ILE A 136 -11.44 -16.70 -9.13
N PRO A 137 -12.13 -17.15 -10.20
CA PRO A 137 -12.35 -18.57 -10.42
C PRO A 137 -11.03 -19.33 -10.49
N GLY A 138 -10.88 -20.35 -9.63
CA GLY A 138 -9.68 -21.18 -9.54
C GLY A 138 -8.78 -20.88 -8.34
N GLN A 139 -8.91 -19.69 -7.72
CA GLN A 139 -8.02 -19.26 -6.64
C GLN A 139 -8.61 -19.45 -5.23
N PRO A 140 -7.75 -19.57 -4.19
CA PRO A 140 -6.28 -19.67 -4.29
C PRO A 140 -5.85 -21.08 -4.69
N ASP A 141 -4.91 -21.20 -5.61
CA ASP A 141 -4.40 -22.46 -6.17
C ASP A 141 -2.99 -22.80 -5.69
N ASN A 142 -2.34 -21.86 -5.00
CA ASN A 142 -1.00 -21.97 -4.47
C ASN A 142 0.00 -22.46 -5.54
N LEU A 143 -0.06 -21.88 -6.74
CA LEU A 143 0.75 -22.32 -7.85
C LEU A 143 2.23 -21.94 -7.67
N GLY A 144 2.98 -22.85 -7.04
CA GLY A 144 4.41 -22.67 -6.83
C GLY A 144 4.75 -21.80 -5.63
N ASP A 145 4.00 -21.96 -4.53
CA ASP A 145 4.23 -21.29 -3.23
C ASP A 145 3.79 -19.81 -3.26
N GLU A 146 2.48 -19.60 -3.42
CA GLU A 146 1.83 -18.30 -3.58
C GLU A 146 1.20 -17.80 -2.28
N ASP A 147 2.02 -17.23 -1.40
CA ASP A 147 1.54 -16.82 -0.07
C ASP A 147 1.08 -15.35 0.06
N CYS A 148 0.87 -14.62 -1.05
CA CYS A 148 0.60 -13.18 -1.03
C CYS A 148 -0.66 -12.75 -1.78
N LEU A 149 -1.42 -11.82 -1.19
CA LEU A 149 -2.72 -11.40 -1.70
C LEU A 149 -2.63 -10.19 -2.63
N ASN A 150 -3.30 -10.25 -3.79
CA ASN A 150 -3.47 -9.11 -4.68
C ASN A 150 -4.93 -8.91 -5.14
N LEU A 151 -5.20 -7.74 -5.70
CA LEU A 151 -6.37 -7.46 -6.52
C LEU A 151 -5.97 -7.46 -7.99
N TRP A 152 -6.71 -8.21 -8.83
CA TRP A 152 -6.41 -8.35 -10.24
C TRP A 152 -7.45 -7.63 -11.11
N LYS A 153 -7.05 -6.52 -11.72
CA LYS A 153 -7.91 -5.63 -12.52
C LYS A 153 -8.61 -6.36 -13.67
N ASN A 154 -7.86 -7.14 -14.45
CA ASN A 154 -8.40 -7.89 -15.59
C ASN A 154 -9.47 -8.92 -15.21
N TYR A 155 -9.56 -9.29 -13.93
CA TYR A 155 -10.60 -10.16 -13.37
C TYR A 155 -11.59 -9.40 -12.47
N GLY A 156 -11.83 -8.13 -12.77
CA GLY A 156 -12.82 -7.30 -12.06
C GLY A 156 -12.33 -6.77 -10.72
N GLY A 157 -11.01 -6.76 -10.47
CA GLY A 157 -10.44 -6.37 -9.19
C GLY A 157 -10.65 -7.41 -8.10
N LYS A 158 -10.89 -8.67 -8.46
CA LYS A 158 -11.04 -9.78 -7.52
C LYS A 158 -9.69 -10.27 -7.01
N MET A 159 -9.74 -11.09 -5.95
CA MET A 159 -8.54 -11.56 -5.27
C MET A 159 -7.86 -12.71 -5.99
N ASN A 160 -6.54 -12.71 -5.91
CA ASN A 160 -5.64 -13.73 -6.42
C ASN A 160 -4.49 -13.89 -5.41
N ASP A 161 -4.00 -15.10 -5.24
CA ASP A 161 -2.73 -15.41 -4.61
C ASP A 161 -1.58 -15.25 -5.63
N LEU A 162 -0.39 -14.89 -5.15
CA LEU A 162 0.81 -14.81 -5.98
C LEU A 162 2.06 -15.10 -5.14
N PRO A 163 3.22 -15.40 -5.76
CA PRO A 163 4.45 -15.57 -5.01
C PRO A 163 4.87 -14.24 -4.40
N CYS A 164 5.16 -14.21 -3.11
CA CYS A 164 5.53 -12.98 -2.41
C CYS A 164 6.78 -12.28 -2.96
N GLY A 165 7.65 -13.00 -3.68
CA GLY A 165 8.86 -12.48 -4.32
C GLY A 165 8.76 -12.30 -5.83
N PHE A 166 7.56 -12.35 -6.42
CA PHE A 166 7.38 -12.23 -7.87
C PHE A 166 7.79 -10.85 -8.39
N ARG A 167 8.50 -10.82 -9.52
CA ARG A 167 9.18 -9.63 -10.07
C ARG A 167 8.60 -9.24 -11.42
N SER A 168 7.35 -8.78 -11.44
CA SER A 168 6.75 -8.17 -12.62
C SER A 168 6.98 -6.66 -12.62
N SER A 169 7.38 -6.11 -13.76
CA SER A 169 7.51 -4.65 -13.94
C SER A 169 6.16 -3.93 -13.95
N GLU A 170 5.06 -4.67 -14.05
CA GLU A 170 3.71 -4.15 -14.19
C GLU A 170 2.93 -4.16 -12.88
N ASP A 171 3.37 -4.94 -11.90
CA ASP A 171 2.66 -5.09 -10.63
C ASP A 171 2.87 -3.85 -9.78
N ARG A 172 1.84 -3.45 -9.04
CA ARG A 172 1.84 -2.31 -8.12
C ARG A 172 1.44 -2.77 -6.74
N PHE A 173 1.56 -1.89 -5.76
CA PHE A 173 1.09 -2.15 -4.40
C PHE A 173 0.19 -1.01 -3.94
N MET A 174 -0.74 -1.33 -3.05
CA MET A 174 -1.62 -0.36 -2.43
C MET A 174 -1.25 -0.15 -0.97
N CYS A 175 -1.04 1.10 -0.57
CA CYS A 175 -0.87 1.47 0.82
C CYS A 175 -2.15 2.07 1.38
N GLU A 176 -2.44 1.74 2.63
CA GLU A 176 -3.36 2.47 3.50
C GLU A 176 -2.55 3.41 4.39
N LEU A 177 -2.82 4.72 4.27
CA LEU A 177 -2.18 5.77 5.03
C LEU A 177 -3.17 6.31 6.08
N PRO A 178 -2.82 6.27 7.38
CA PRO A 178 -3.61 6.94 8.41
C PRO A 178 -3.60 8.46 8.17
N LYS A 179 -4.75 9.10 8.42
CA LYS A 179 -4.90 10.56 8.31
C LYS A 179 -4.23 11.30 9.45
#